data_AF-A0A531KCC0-F1
#
_entry.id   AF-A0A531KCC0-F1
#
_cell.length_a   1.000
_cell.length_b   1.000
_cell.length_c   1.000
_cell.angle_alpha   90.00
_cell.angle_beta   90.00
_cell.angle_gamma   90.00
#
_symmetry.space_group_name_H-M   'P 1'
#
loop_
_entity.id
_entity.type
_entity.pdbx_description
1 polymer ?
#
loop_
_entity_poly.entity_id
_entity_poly.type
_entity_poly.pdbx_seq_one_letter_code
_entity_poly.pdbx_strand_id
1 'polypeptide(L)'
;TESIDVMDAVGSAIRVDSRGREVMRILPRTNEAVNEEWISDKTRFIWDGLRTQRLDRPYVRKNGKLAPASWAEAFSAIKEAVSSTAPDKIGAISGDLAAVEEIYALKLLMASLGSKNTDCRQDGAALDPSLGRASYIFNPTI
;
A
#
# COMPACT_ATOMS: atom_id res chain seq x y z
N THR A 1 -9.61 6.26 -17.84
CA THR A 1 -8.28 5.62 -17.84
C THR A 1 -8.43 4.14 -17.54
N GLU A 2 -7.86 3.27 -18.36
CA GLU A 2 -7.83 1.83 -18.06
C GLU A 2 -6.80 1.55 -16.97
N SER A 3 -7.15 0.72 -15.99
CA SER A 3 -6.35 0.46 -14.80
C SER A 3 -6.71 -0.91 -14.19
N ILE A 4 -6.14 -1.21 -13.03
CA ILE A 4 -6.33 -2.46 -12.28
C ILE A 4 -6.79 -2.09 -10.87
N ASP A 5 -7.76 -2.85 -10.34
CA ASP A 5 -8.21 -2.71 -8.97
C ASP A 5 -7.18 -3.24 -7.96
N VAL A 6 -7.13 -2.62 -6.79
CA VAL A 6 -6.24 -2.97 -5.67
C VAL A 6 -7.01 -3.21 -4.36
N MET A 7 -8.34 -3.21 -4.39
CA MET A 7 -9.17 -3.35 -3.18
C MET A 7 -9.29 -4.78 -2.66
N ASP A 8 -8.82 -5.74 -3.44
CA ASP A 8 -8.61 -7.14 -3.10
C ASP A 8 -7.46 -7.73 -3.92
N ALA A 9 -7.12 -8.99 -3.66
CA ALA A 9 -6.04 -9.69 -4.33
C ALA A 9 -6.44 -10.28 -5.70
N VAL A 10 -7.66 -10.02 -6.19
CA VAL A 10 -8.12 -10.52 -7.51
C VAL A 10 -7.47 -9.72 -8.64
N GLY A 11 -7.26 -8.41 -8.43
CA GLY A 11 -6.64 -7.56 -9.45
C GLY A 11 -7.54 -7.36 -10.67
N SER A 12 -8.83 -7.10 -10.43
CA SER A 12 -9.83 -6.96 -11.49
C SER A 12 -9.48 -5.85 -12.49
N ALA A 13 -9.73 -6.10 -13.77
CA ALA A 13 -9.54 -5.09 -14.82
C ALA A 13 -10.63 -4.02 -14.74
N ILE A 14 -10.22 -2.75 -14.60
CA ILE A 14 -11.15 -1.63 -14.41
C ILE A 14 -10.89 -0.48 -15.38
N ARG A 15 -11.90 0.37 -15.51
CA ARG A 15 -11.82 1.69 -16.12
C ARG A 15 -12.20 2.74 -15.08
N VAL A 16 -11.27 3.62 -14.80
CA VAL A 16 -11.45 4.78 -13.92
C VAL A 16 -11.92 5.94 -14.77
N ASP A 17 -13.18 6.36 -14.61
CA ASP A 17 -13.75 7.51 -15.30
C ASP A 17 -13.59 8.74 -14.41
N SER A 18 -12.68 9.65 -14.80
CA SER A 18 -12.37 10.88 -14.08
C SER A 18 -12.82 12.13 -14.85
N ARG A 19 -13.20 13.18 -14.12
CA ARG A 19 -13.48 14.51 -14.68
C ARG A 19 -12.62 15.54 -13.94
N GLY A 20 -11.69 16.16 -14.65
CA GLY A 20 -10.70 17.04 -14.03
C GLY A 20 -9.79 16.26 -13.08
N ARG A 21 -9.76 16.67 -11.81
CA ARG A 21 -8.92 16.04 -10.76
C ARG A 21 -9.66 15.00 -9.93
N GLU A 22 -10.94 14.78 -10.19
CA GLU A 22 -11.80 13.90 -9.40
C GLU A 22 -12.16 12.64 -10.17
N VAL A 23 -12.14 11.50 -9.47
CA VAL A 23 -12.71 10.25 -9.97
C VAL A 23 -14.22 10.33 -9.80
N MET A 24 -14.97 10.06 -10.87
CA MET A 24 -16.43 10.14 -10.85
C MET A 24 -17.08 8.77 -10.67
N ARG A 25 -16.44 7.71 -11.19
CA ARG A 25 -16.88 6.32 -11.06
C ARG A 25 -15.78 5.35 -11.49
N ILE A 26 -15.92 4.10 -11.06
CA ILE A 26 -15.13 2.95 -11.51
C ILE A 26 -16.06 1.95 -12.18
N LEU A 27 -15.69 1.49 -13.38
CA LEU A 27 -16.45 0.50 -14.14
C LEU A 27 -15.56 -0.70 -14.48
N PRO A 28 -16.13 -1.91 -14.64
CA PRO A 28 -15.37 -3.06 -15.07
C PRO A 28 -14.88 -2.87 -16.51
N ARG A 29 -13.72 -3.45 -16.82
CA ARG A 29 -13.25 -3.69 -18.18
C ARG A 29 -13.25 -5.20 -18.41
N THR A 30 -13.65 -5.62 -19.62
CA THR A 30 -13.68 -7.04 -19.95
C THR A 30 -12.29 -7.67 -19.89
N ASN A 31 -12.15 -8.72 -19.08
CA ASN A 31 -10.96 -9.56 -18.98
C ASN A 31 -11.37 -11.00 -18.62
N GLU A 32 -11.56 -11.84 -19.64
CA GLU A 32 -11.96 -13.25 -19.55
C GLU A 32 -11.05 -14.10 -18.63
N ALA A 33 -9.79 -13.68 -18.41
CA ALA A 33 -8.85 -14.42 -17.58
C ALA A 33 -8.96 -14.10 -16.07
N VAL A 34 -9.67 -13.03 -15.71
CA VAL A 34 -9.72 -12.53 -14.32
C VAL A 34 -11.15 -12.33 -13.88
N ASN A 35 -11.81 -11.28 -14.38
CA ASN A 35 -13.07 -10.79 -13.84
C ASN A 35 -14.22 -10.80 -14.85
N GLU A 36 -14.00 -11.39 -16.04
CA GLU A 36 -14.95 -11.37 -17.15
C GLU A 36 -15.41 -9.93 -17.38
N GLU A 37 -16.66 -9.58 -17.04
CA GLU A 37 -17.19 -8.22 -17.10
C GLU A 37 -17.63 -7.66 -15.73
N TRP A 38 -17.29 -8.33 -14.63
CA TRP A 38 -17.77 -8.03 -13.27
C TRP A 38 -16.68 -7.40 -12.39
N ILE A 39 -17.12 -6.68 -11.36
CA ILE A 39 -16.28 -6.19 -10.25
C ILE A 39 -17.12 -6.15 -8.99
N SER A 40 -16.47 -6.30 -7.84
CA SER A 40 -17.12 -6.22 -6.52
C SER A 40 -17.69 -4.82 -6.25
N ASP A 41 -18.65 -4.73 -5.33
CA ASP A 41 -19.18 -3.44 -4.87
C ASP A 41 -18.12 -2.59 -4.17
N LYS A 42 -17.16 -3.22 -3.48
CA LYS A 42 -16.02 -2.52 -2.86
C LYS A 42 -15.23 -1.77 -3.94
N THR A 43 -14.84 -2.44 -5.01
CA THR A 43 -14.14 -1.85 -6.17
C THR A 43 -14.97 -0.75 -6.84
N ARG A 44 -16.28 -1.00 -7.02
CA ARG A 44 -17.17 -0.10 -7.75
C ARG A 44 -17.36 1.23 -7.05
N PHE A 45 -17.41 1.23 -5.71
CA PHE A 45 -17.81 2.39 -4.92
C PHE A 45 -16.69 3.05 -4.11
N ILE A 46 -15.49 2.46 -4.00
CA ILE A 46 -14.36 3.02 -3.23
C ILE A 46 -13.89 4.41 -3.67
N TRP A 47 -14.23 4.85 -4.89
CA TRP A 47 -13.76 6.12 -5.45
C TRP A 47 -14.14 7.34 -4.60
N ASP A 48 -15.19 7.25 -3.78
CA ASP A 48 -15.59 8.29 -2.85
C ASP A 48 -14.62 8.46 -1.66
N GLY A 49 -13.92 7.40 -1.28
CA GLY A 49 -12.86 7.39 -0.28
C GLY A 49 -11.60 8.12 -0.77
N LEU A 50 -11.35 8.13 -2.08
CA LEU A 50 -10.17 8.78 -2.67
C LEU A 50 -10.14 10.31 -2.49
N ARG A 51 -11.27 10.93 -2.13
CA ARG A 51 -11.37 12.38 -1.82
C ARG A 51 -11.40 12.70 -0.33
N THR A 52 -11.48 11.70 0.54
CA THR A 52 -11.75 11.88 1.97
C THR A 52 -10.51 11.53 2.79
N GLN A 53 -10.21 12.31 3.83
CA GLN A 53 -9.10 12.06 4.78
C GLN A 53 -7.73 11.80 4.12
N ARG A 54 -7.43 12.52 3.02
CA ARG A 54 -6.16 12.41 2.31
C ARG A 54 -5.03 13.04 3.11
N LEU A 55 -3.89 12.35 3.17
CA LEU A 55 -2.61 12.96 3.55
C LEU A 55 -2.18 13.88 2.41
N ASP A 56 -2.29 15.19 2.61
CA ASP A 56 -2.03 16.23 1.60
C ASP A 56 -0.61 16.83 1.72
N ARG A 57 0.00 16.71 2.89
CA ARG A 57 1.33 17.24 3.22
C ARG A 57 2.01 16.36 4.28
N PRO A 58 3.34 16.46 4.46
CA PRO A 58 4.00 15.74 5.54
C PRO A 58 3.70 16.38 6.90
N TYR A 59 3.73 15.55 7.93
CA TYR A 59 3.53 15.96 9.32
C TYR A 59 4.66 15.38 10.18
N VAL A 60 5.22 16.20 11.07
CA VAL A 60 6.25 15.80 12.02
C VAL A 60 5.74 15.99 13.44
N ARG A 61 6.03 15.06 14.33
CA ARG A 61 5.59 15.14 15.72
C ARG A 61 6.41 16.19 16.48
N LYS A 62 5.75 17.23 16.98
CA LYS A 62 6.33 18.29 17.82
C LYS A 62 5.49 18.39 19.09
N ASN A 63 6.11 18.31 20.28
CA ASN A 63 5.40 18.37 21.57
C ASN A 63 4.23 17.37 21.69
N GLY A 64 4.43 16.12 21.22
CA GLY A 64 3.44 15.06 21.29
C GLY A 64 2.35 15.09 20.21
N LYS A 65 2.20 16.18 19.43
CA LYS A 65 1.19 16.30 18.36
C LYS A 65 1.81 16.35 16.98
N LEU A 66 1.08 15.89 15.96
CA LEU A 66 1.48 16.03 14.56
C LEU A 66 1.29 17.48 14.12
N ALA A 67 2.35 18.10 13.63
CA ALA A 67 2.33 19.44 13.07
C ALA A 67 2.69 19.37 11.57
N PRO A 68 2.02 20.16 10.70
CA PRO A 68 2.42 20.29 9.30
C PRO A 68 3.90 20.63 9.16
N ALA A 69 4.56 20.03 8.17
CA ALA A 69 5.97 20.25 7.88
C ALA A 69 6.21 20.41 6.38
N SER A 70 7.38 20.93 6.03
CA SER A 70 7.92 20.84 4.66
C SER A 70 8.55 19.46 4.41
N TRP A 71 8.73 19.11 3.13
CA TRP A 71 9.46 17.89 2.76
C TRP A 71 10.89 17.88 3.30
N ALA A 72 11.59 19.03 3.29
CA ALA A 72 12.96 19.12 3.82
C ALA A 72 13.02 18.84 5.32
N GLU A 73 12.09 19.38 6.11
CA GLU A 73 11.98 19.08 7.54
C GLU A 73 11.65 17.61 7.79
N ALA A 74 10.71 17.04 7.03
CA ALA A 74 10.32 15.64 7.16
C ALA A 74 11.49 14.69 6.89
N PHE A 75 12.22 14.89 5.78
CA PHE A 75 13.40 14.07 5.46
C PHE A 75 14.55 14.28 6.45
N SER A 76 14.72 15.49 6.98
CA SER A 76 15.72 15.75 8.03
C SER A 76 15.40 14.97 9.31
N ALA A 77 14.13 14.97 9.74
CA ALA A 77 13.69 14.20 10.90
C ALA A 77 13.84 12.68 10.69
N ILE A 78 13.51 12.18 9.49
CA ILE A 78 13.73 10.77 9.13
C ILE A 78 15.22 10.41 9.20
N LYS A 79 16.08 11.24 8.59
CA LYS A 79 17.53 11.02 8.60
C LYS A 79 18.10 10.99 10.02
N GLU A 80 17.70 11.93 10.87
CA GLU A 80 18.14 12.01 12.26
C GLU A 80 17.76 10.74 13.04
N ALA A 81 16.49 10.31 12.94
CA ALA A 81 16.00 9.10 13.58
C ALA A 81 16.71 7.83 13.08
N VAL A 82 16.90 7.70 11.75
CA VAL A 82 17.56 6.54 11.15
C VAL A 82 19.05 6.50 11.51
N SER A 83 19.74 7.64 11.44
CA SER A 83 21.19 7.71 11.73
C SER A 83 21.56 7.42 13.19
N SER A 84 20.62 7.64 14.12
CA SER A 84 20.80 7.39 15.55
C SER A 84 20.35 5.99 15.99
N THR A 85 19.81 5.20 15.07
CA THR A 85 19.24 3.87 15.37
C THR A 85 20.13 2.76 14.80
N ALA A 86 20.43 1.76 15.63
CA ALA A 86 21.20 0.60 15.18
C ALA A 86 20.39 -0.23 14.15
N PRO A 87 21.04 -0.83 13.13
CA PRO A 87 20.34 -1.50 12.03
C PRO A 87 19.35 -2.61 12.45
N ASP A 88 19.66 -3.32 13.53
CA ASP A 88 18.83 -4.38 14.12
C ASP A 88 17.50 -3.87 14.71
N LYS A 89 17.41 -2.58 15.01
CA LYS A 89 16.21 -1.91 15.54
C LYS A 89 15.39 -1.18 14.48
N ILE A 90 15.88 -1.10 13.25
CA ILE A 90 15.13 -0.53 12.14
C ILE A 90 14.29 -1.65 11.54
N GLY A 91 13.01 -1.41 11.33
CA GLY A 91 12.09 -2.34 10.68
C GLY A 91 11.18 -1.62 9.69
N ALA A 92 10.74 -2.33 8.67
CA ALA A 92 9.81 -1.81 7.67
C ALA A 92 8.61 -2.74 7.53
N ILE A 93 7.41 -2.16 7.58
CA ILE A 93 6.14 -2.85 7.33
C ILE A 93 5.55 -2.24 6.05
N SER A 94 5.43 -3.05 5.01
CA SER A 94 4.76 -2.65 3.77
C SER A 94 3.25 -2.76 3.94
N GLY A 95 2.51 -1.75 3.45
CA GLY A 95 1.06 -1.79 3.42
C GLY A 95 0.50 -2.54 2.21
N ASP A 96 -0.72 -3.05 2.33
CA ASP A 96 -1.34 -3.96 1.35
C ASP A 96 -1.60 -3.32 -0.02
N LEU A 97 -1.70 -2.00 -0.07
CA LEU A 97 -1.98 -1.21 -1.28
C LEU A 97 -0.71 -0.62 -1.92
N ALA A 98 0.48 -0.94 -1.41
CA ALA A 98 1.74 -0.44 -1.96
C ALA A 98 2.10 -1.11 -3.29
N ALA A 99 2.62 -0.33 -4.23
CA ALA A 99 3.05 -0.86 -5.53
C ALA A 99 4.35 -1.67 -5.40
N VAL A 100 4.58 -2.60 -6.33
CA VAL A 100 5.79 -3.44 -6.33
C VAL A 100 7.08 -2.62 -6.38
N GLU A 101 7.06 -1.50 -7.10
CA GLU A 101 8.18 -0.58 -7.21
C GLU A 101 8.52 0.08 -5.87
N GLU A 102 7.51 0.52 -5.12
CA GLU A 102 7.67 1.14 -3.81
C GLU A 102 8.19 0.14 -2.78
N ILE A 103 7.66 -1.09 -2.81
CA ILE A 103 8.11 -2.20 -1.97
C ILE A 103 9.56 -2.55 -2.29
N TYR A 104 9.92 -2.60 -3.57
CA TYR A 104 11.29 -2.87 -3.99
C TYR A 104 12.26 -1.75 -3.56
N ALA A 105 11.88 -0.48 -3.73
CA ALA A 105 12.66 0.66 -3.28
C ALA A 105 12.85 0.64 -1.75
N LEU A 106 11.80 0.32 -0.99
CA LEU A 106 11.86 0.15 0.46
C LEU A 106 12.81 -0.99 0.86
N LYS A 107 12.76 -2.12 0.16
CA LYS A 107 13.68 -3.25 0.39
C LYS A 107 15.13 -2.87 0.15
N LEU A 108 15.43 -2.13 -0.94
CA LEU A 108 16.77 -1.62 -1.21
C LEU A 108 17.23 -0.63 -0.14
N LEU A 109 16.35 0.26 0.30
CA LEU A 109 16.64 1.18 1.40
C LEU A 109 17.02 0.41 2.67
N MET A 110 16.20 -0.57 3.08
CA MET A 110 16.46 -1.38 4.27
C MET A 110 17.78 -2.16 4.17
N ALA A 111 18.09 -2.71 3.00
CA ALA A 111 19.37 -3.36 2.74
C ALA A 111 20.55 -2.39 2.87
N SER A 112 20.43 -1.15 2.36
CA SER A 112 21.49 -0.13 2.49
C SER A 112 21.67 0.37 3.93
N LEU A 113 20.60 0.33 4.74
CA LEU A 113 20.65 0.60 6.19
C LEU A 113 21.18 -0.60 6.99
N GLY A 114 21.42 -1.75 6.36
CA GLY A 114 21.89 -2.97 7.02
C GLY A 114 20.81 -3.70 7.83
N SER A 115 19.54 -3.33 7.69
CA SER A 115 18.43 -4.00 8.37
C SER A 115 17.88 -5.16 7.55
N LYS A 116 17.61 -6.26 8.24
CA LYS A 116 16.94 -7.46 7.67
C LYS A 116 15.46 -7.53 8.04
N ASN A 117 14.96 -6.57 8.81
CA ASN A 117 13.61 -6.61 9.38
C ASN A 117 12.62 -5.99 8.39
N THR A 118 12.04 -6.83 7.54
CA THR A 118 10.98 -6.43 6.62
C THR A 118 9.81 -7.38 6.73
N ASP A 119 8.59 -6.84 6.83
CA ASP A 119 7.35 -7.61 6.83
C ASP A 119 6.28 -6.88 6.00
N CYS A 120 5.23 -7.59 5.60
CA CYS A 120 4.03 -7.02 4.98
C CYS A 120 2.75 -7.38 5.72
N ARG A 121 2.84 -8.23 6.74
CA ARG A 121 1.67 -8.72 7.48
C ARG A 121 1.28 -7.73 8.56
N GLN A 122 0.03 -7.27 8.50
CA GLN A 122 -0.51 -6.31 9.47
C GLN A 122 -1.20 -7.00 10.66
N ASP A 123 -1.63 -8.25 10.48
CA ASP A 123 -2.44 -9.02 11.43
C ASP A 123 -1.68 -10.18 12.11
N GLY A 124 -0.38 -10.31 11.84
CA GLY A 124 0.45 -11.37 12.41
C GLY A 124 0.23 -12.76 11.80
N ALA A 125 -0.40 -12.87 10.62
CA ALA A 125 -0.64 -14.16 9.95
C ALA A 125 0.65 -14.99 9.82
N ALA A 126 0.69 -16.20 10.38
CA ALA A 126 1.84 -17.10 10.25
C ALA A 126 1.73 -17.90 8.94
N LEU A 127 2.38 -17.40 7.88
CA LEU A 127 2.49 -18.11 6.61
C LEU A 127 3.74 -18.99 6.66
N ASP A 128 3.57 -20.29 6.79
CA ASP A 128 4.67 -21.24 6.79
C ASP A 128 4.29 -22.50 5.99
N PRO A 129 5.16 -23.01 5.09
CA PRO A 129 4.89 -24.24 4.34
C PRO A 129 4.57 -25.46 5.22
N SER A 130 5.10 -25.51 6.45
CA SER A 130 4.80 -26.55 7.44
C SER A 130 3.35 -26.56 7.92
N LEU A 131 2.66 -25.42 7.82
CA LEU A 131 1.24 -25.28 8.16
C LEU A 131 0.30 -25.74 7.02
N GLY A 132 0.88 -26.30 5.95
CA GLY A 132 0.17 -26.86 4.82
C GLY A 132 -0.15 -25.84 3.73
N ARG A 133 -0.43 -26.32 2.51
CA ARG A 133 -0.63 -25.48 1.32
C ARG A 133 -1.70 -24.40 1.49
N ALA A 134 -2.74 -24.68 2.29
CA ALA A 134 -3.80 -23.73 2.59
C ALA A 134 -3.29 -22.44 3.26
N SER A 135 -2.15 -22.49 3.95
CA SER A 135 -1.62 -21.33 4.69
C SER A 135 -1.14 -20.19 3.79
N TYR A 136 -0.84 -20.44 2.50
CA TYR A 136 -0.25 -19.43 1.61
C TYR A 136 -0.91 -19.32 0.22
N ILE A 137 -1.97 -20.09 -0.06
CA ILE A 137 -2.69 -20.03 -1.34
C ILE A 137 -3.83 -19.01 -1.36
N PHE A 138 -4.28 -18.53 -0.20
CA PHE A 138 -5.34 -17.53 0.03
C PHE A 138 -6.73 -17.84 -0.58
N ASN A 139 -6.84 -18.77 -1.55
CA ASN A 139 -8.05 -19.24 -2.24
C ASN A 139 -9.13 -18.16 -2.55
N PRO A 140 -8.77 -16.96 -3.05
CA PRO A 140 -9.80 -15.97 -3.40
C PRO A 140 -10.58 -16.45 -4.64
N THR A 141 -11.91 -16.42 -4.56
CA THR A 141 -12.83 -16.54 -5.71
C THR A 141 -13.62 -15.25 -5.84
N ILE A 142 -14.03 -14.90 -7.07
CA ILE A 142 -14.95 -13.78 -7.35
C ILE A 142 -16.38 -14.20 -6.99
#